data_AF-A0A946ED79-F1
#
_entry.id   AF-A0A946ED79-F1
#
_cell.length_a   1.000
_cell.length_b   1.000
_cell.length_c   1.000
_cell.angle_alpha   90.00
_cell.angle_beta   90.00
_cell.angle_gamma   90.00
#
_symmetry.space_group_name_H-M   'P 1'
#
loop_
_entity.id
_entity.type
_entity.pdbx_description
1 polymer ?
#
loop_
_entity_poly.entity_id
_entity_poly.type
_entity_poly.pdbx_seq_one_letter_code
_entity_poly.pdbx_strand_id
1 'polypeptide(L)'
;MKAVEKAVAAVVRPVGADLELLLFRHPLAGVQLPKGMVEPGETCTAAALRELHEEPGLHLSVKPQPIGVWNRYIPHRPGKGRVAQKHIWHIFALEVNNPLPNHWHHRAEGSPAEDGLIFEFFWRPLGPRLHKEVQSLFAPSVKKILYHYHQEANLAGP
;
A
#
# COMPACT_ATOMS: atom_id res chain seq x y z
N MET A 1 -8.53 4.29 -24.07
CA MET A 1 -7.58 4.56 -22.96
C MET A 1 -7.57 3.33 -22.06
N LYS A 2 -6.43 2.69 -21.82
CA LYS A 2 -6.37 1.46 -21.00
C LYS A 2 -6.39 1.83 -19.52
N ALA A 3 -7.29 1.23 -18.74
CA ALA A 3 -7.25 1.30 -17.28
C ALA A 3 -6.36 0.18 -16.73
N VAL A 4 -5.56 0.50 -15.72
CA VAL A 4 -4.78 -0.47 -14.94
C VAL A 4 -5.21 -0.30 -13.50
N GLU A 5 -5.74 -1.37 -12.92
CA GLU A 5 -6.17 -1.37 -11.52
C GLU A 5 -5.04 -1.89 -10.65
N LYS A 6 -4.90 -1.25 -9.49
CA LYS A 6 -3.91 -1.58 -8.48
C LYS A 6 -4.59 -1.65 -7.13
N ALA A 7 -4.18 -2.59 -6.31
CA ALA A 7 -4.58 -2.68 -4.92
C ALA A 7 -3.41 -2.27 -4.02
N VAL A 8 -3.70 -1.47 -2.98
CA VAL A 8 -2.75 -1.08 -1.94
C VAL A 8 -3.25 -1.64 -0.62
N ALA A 9 -2.38 -2.34 0.09
CA ALA A 9 -2.66 -2.86 1.42
C ALA A 9 -1.97 -2.00 2.48
N ALA A 10 -2.75 -1.17 3.16
CA ALA A 10 -2.31 -0.35 4.28
C ALA A 10 -2.51 -1.13 5.58
N VAL A 11 -1.45 -1.81 6.03
CA VAL A 11 -1.47 -2.50 7.33
C VAL A 11 -1.20 -1.48 8.43
N VAL A 12 -2.14 -1.35 9.36
CA VAL A 12 -2.11 -0.36 10.43
C VAL A 12 -2.17 -1.07 11.77
N ARG A 13 -1.38 -0.61 12.74
CA ARG A 13 -1.44 -1.12 14.12
C ARG A 13 -1.57 0.03 15.12
N PRO A 14 -2.29 -0.18 16.23
CA PRO A 14 -2.32 0.78 17.34
C PRO A 14 -1.02 0.74 18.15
N VAL A 15 -0.57 1.92 18.59
CA VAL A 15 0.52 2.10 19.57
C VAL A 15 0.09 3.16 20.57
N GLY A 16 -0.46 2.71 21.71
CA GLY A 16 -1.11 3.62 22.66
C GLY A 16 -2.34 4.27 22.04
N ALA A 17 -2.37 5.61 22.03
CA ALA A 17 -3.43 6.38 21.36
C ALA A 17 -3.12 6.70 19.89
N ASP A 18 -1.93 6.36 19.41
CA ASP A 18 -1.47 6.63 18.06
C ASP A 18 -1.58 5.39 17.17
N LEU A 19 -1.41 5.60 15.86
CA LEU A 19 -1.37 4.56 14.84
C LEU A 19 -0.02 4.54 14.14
N GLU A 20 0.43 3.34 13.78
CA GLU A 20 1.58 3.16 12.88
C GLU A 20 1.16 2.47 11.59
N LEU A 21 1.80 2.84 10.49
CA LEU A 21 1.63 2.26 9.16
C LEU A 21 2.85 1.40 8.83
N LEU A 22 2.59 0.17 8.36
CA LEU A 22 3.64 -0.69 7.83
C LEU A 22 4.14 -0.15 6.50
N LEU A 23 5.46 -0.02 6.38
CA LEU A 23 6.16 0.34 5.16
C LEU A 23 7.27 -0.67 4.89
N PHE A 24 7.79 -0.64 3.67
CA PHE A 24 9.01 -1.37 3.36
C PHE A 24 10.00 -0.57 2.53
N ARG A 25 11.28 -0.87 2.65
CA ARG A 25 12.33 -0.35 1.80
C ARG A 25 12.60 -1.32 0.66
N HIS A 26 12.25 -0.89 -0.55
CA HIS A 26 12.66 -1.57 -1.76
C HIS A 26 14.13 -1.21 -2.07
N PRO A 27 15.03 -2.18 -2.27
CA PRO A 27 16.47 -1.94 -2.42
C PRO A 27 16.82 -0.98 -3.58
N LEU A 28 15.98 -0.97 -4.63
CA LEU A 28 16.18 -0.16 -5.83
C LEU A 28 15.22 1.03 -5.99
N ALA A 29 14.20 1.16 -5.13
CA ALA A 29 13.09 2.07 -5.38
C ALA A 29 12.60 2.84 -4.15
N GLY A 30 13.32 2.76 -3.04
CA GLY A 30 13.01 3.52 -1.83
C GLY A 30 11.83 2.95 -1.04
N VAL A 31 11.23 3.78 -0.19
CA VAL A 31 10.21 3.35 0.78
C VAL A 31 8.82 3.30 0.15
N GLN A 32 8.10 2.20 0.33
CA GLN A 32 6.84 1.89 -0.35
C GLN A 32 5.80 1.28 0.61
N LEU A 33 4.57 1.21 0.13
CA LEU A 33 3.47 0.42 0.72
C LEU A 33 3.30 -0.88 -0.08
N PRO A 34 2.83 -1.97 0.56
CA PRO A 34 2.49 -3.17 -0.16
C PRO A 34 1.41 -2.94 -1.23
N LYS A 35 1.67 -3.37 -2.46
CA LYS A 35 0.78 -3.13 -3.61
C LYS A 35 1.15 -3.93 -4.85
N GLY A 36 0.13 -4.22 -5.65
CA GLY A 36 0.34 -4.64 -7.03
C GLY A 36 -0.88 -4.53 -7.90
N MET A 37 -0.85 -5.23 -9.04
CA MET A 37 -1.90 -5.16 -10.05
C MET A 37 -3.06 -6.06 -9.65
N VAL A 38 -4.28 -5.63 -9.96
CA VAL A 38 -5.44 -6.53 -9.88
C VAL A 38 -5.42 -7.42 -11.11
N GLU A 39 -5.37 -8.73 -10.91
CA GLU A 39 -5.30 -9.70 -12.01
C GLU A 39 -6.68 -9.98 -12.64
N PRO A 40 -6.74 -10.50 -13.88
CA PRO A 40 -8.01 -10.86 -14.51
C PRO A 40 -8.79 -11.88 -13.68
N GLY A 41 -10.04 -11.55 -13.35
CA GLY A 41 -10.91 -12.39 -12.52
C GLY A 41 -10.72 -12.23 -11.01
N GLU A 42 -9.74 -11.41 -10.59
CA GLU A 42 -9.46 -11.13 -9.18
C GLU A 42 -10.24 -9.89 -8.71
N THR A 43 -10.70 -9.91 -7.44
CA THR A 43 -11.27 -8.70 -6.82
C THR A 43 -10.16 -7.80 -6.29
N CYS A 44 -10.39 -6.50 -6.19
CA CYS A 44 -9.39 -5.58 -5.62
C CYS A 44 -8.98 -5.94 -4.18
N THR A 45 -9.91 -6.49 -3.40
CA THR A 45 -9.65 -6.98 -2.04
C THR A 45 -8.79 -8.24 -2.04
N ALA A 46 -9.07 -9.19 -2.95
CA ALA A 46 -8.23 -10.38 -3.12
C ALA A 46 -6.82 -10.01 -3.55
N ALA A 47 -6.67 -9.07 -4.49
CA ALA A 47 -5.38 -8.53 -4.89
C ALA A 47 -4.61 -7.92 -3.70
N ALA A 48 -5.27 -7.11 -2.86
CA ALA A 48 -4.62 -6.55 -1.67
C ALA A 48 -4.10 -7.63 -0.72
N LEU A 49 -4.85 -8.71 -0.51
CA LEU A 49 -4.45 -9.83 0.34
C LEU A 49 -3.33 -10.67 -0.27
N ARG A 50 -3.36 -10.91 -1.58
CA ARG A 50 -2.28 -11.61 -2.30
C ARG A 50 -0.98 -10.81 -2.22
N GLU A 51 -1.01 -9.50 -2.40
CA GLU A 51 0.20 -8.67 -2.33
C GLU A 51 0.78 -8.63 -0.89
N LEU A 52 -0.06 -8.73 0.15
CA LEU A 52 0.42 -8.93 1.52
C LEU A 52 1.04 -10.30 1.74
N HIS A 53 0.61 -11.31 1.00
CA HIS A 53 1.28 -12.60 1.03
C HIS A 53 2.65 -12.54 0.35
N GLU A 54 2.71 -11.95 -0.84
CA GLU A 54 3.88 -11.96 -1.72
C GLU A 54 5.00 -11.01 -1.29
N GLU A 55 4.68 -9.80 -0.81
CA GLU A 55 5.69 -8.77 -0.52
C GLU A 55 6.18 -8.83 0.95
N PRO A 56 5.32 -8.80 2.00
CA PRO A 56 5.76 -8.93 3.39
C PRO A 56 5.72 -10.34 3.98
N GLY A 57 5.10 -11.32 3.32
CA GLY A 57 4.90 -12.66 3.89
C GLY A 57 3.84 -12.73 4.98
N LEU A 58 2.82 -11.86 4.94
CA LEU A 58 1.80 -11.76 5.98
C LEU A 58 0.49 -12.46 5.60
N HIS A 59 0.06 -13.41 6.43
CA HIS A 59 -1.25 -14.05 6.35
C HIS A 59 -2.20 -13.45 7.38
N LEU A 60 -2.83 -12.33 7.04
CA LEU A 60 -3.77 -11.66 7.94
C LEU A 60 -5.18 -12.23 7.78
N SER A 61 -5.84 -12.56 8.89
CA SER A 61 -7.25 -12.99 8.92
C SER A 61 -8.24 -11.82 9.05
N VAL A 62 -7.79 -10.59 8.76
CA VAL A 62 -8.60 -9.38 8.88
C VAL A 62 -9.20 -9.03 7.53
N LYS A 63 -10.46 -8.59 7.53
CA LYS A 63 -11.15 -8.19 6.31
C LYS A 63 -10.62 -6.82 5.84
N PRO A 64 -10.11 -6.69 4.61
CA PRO A 64 -9.65 -5.38 4.12
C PRO A 64 -10.83 -4.41 3.97
N GLN A 65 -10.70 -3.22 4.56
CA GLN A 65 -11.70 -2.16 4.47
C GLN A 65 -11.33 -1.19 3.34
N PRO A 66 -12.21 -0.93 2.36
CA PRO A 66 -11.94 0.06 1.33
C PRO A 66 -11.99 1.48 1.94
N ILE A 67 -10.88 2.20 1.89
CA ILE A 67 -10.75 3.54 2.51
C ILE A 67 -10.53 4.67 1.50
N GLY A 68 -10.30 4.33 0.23
CA GLY A 68 -10.27 5.33 -0.83
C GLY A 68 -9.73 4.84 -2.16
N VAL A 69 -9.86 5.71 -3.16
CA VAL A 69 -9.33 5.49 -4.51
C VAL A 69 -8.48 6.67 -4.94
N TRP A 70 -7.32 6.42 -5.55
CA TRP A 70 -6.51 7.43 -6.23
C TRP A 70 -6.41 7.14 -7.74
N ASN A 71 -6.84 8.11 -8.54
CA ASN A 71 -6.76 8.04 -9.99
C ASN A 71 -5.54 8.82 -10.49
N ARG A 72 -4.68 8.17 -11.27
CA ARG A 72 -3.51 8.78 -11.89
C ARG A 72 -3.57 8.65 -13.40
N TYR A 73 -3.49 9.77 -14.10
CA TYR A 73 -3.40 9.79 -15.55
C TYR A 73 -1.94 9.70 -16.01
N ILE A 74 -1.67 8.77 -16.94
CA ILE A 74 -0.38 8.61 -17.61
C ILE A 74 -0.56 9.05 -19.06
N PRO A 75 -0.07 10.23 -19.45
CA PRO A 75 -0.23 10.73 -20.80
C PRO A 75 0.54 9.87 -21.79
N HIS A 76 0.04 9.85 -23.04
CA HIS A 76 0.76 9.29 -24.17
C HIS A 76 2.13 9.97 -24.31
N ARG A 77 3.18 9.18 -24.56
CA ARG A 77 4.53 9.69 -24.89
C ARG A 77 4.94 9.19 -26.28
N PRO A 78 4.81 10.04 -27.32
CA PRO A 78 5.24 9.69 -28.68
C PRO A 78 6.72 9.26 -28.69
N GLY A 79 7.07 8.26 -29.50
CA GLY A 79 8.45 7.76 -29.65
C GLY A 79 8.87 6.66 -28.66
N LYS A 80 8.06 6.32 -27.66
CA LYS A 80 8.31 5.17 -26.74
C LYS A 80 7.24 4.07 -26.80
N GLY A 81 6.35 4.13 -27.80
CA GLY A 81 5.27 3.13 -27.98
C GLY A 81 4.25 3.05 -26.83
N ARG A 82 4.21 4.03 -25.92
CA ARG A 82 3.35 3.99 -24.73
C ARG A 82 2.04 4.73 -24.97
N VAL A 83 0.95 3.96 -25.10
CA VAL A 83 -0.43 4.46 -25.11
C VAL A 83 -0.78 5.17 -23.80
N ALA A 84 -1.70 6.15 -23.85
CA ALA A 84 -2.23 6.78 -22.65
C ALA A 84 -2.94 5.77 -21.73
N GLN A 85 -2.68 5.86 -20.43
CA GLN A 85 -3.24 4.95 -19.42
C GLN A 85 -3.85 5.72 -18.25
N LYS A 86 -4.86 5.11 -17.62
CA LYS A 86 -5.38 5.54 -16.33
C LYS A 86 -5.01 4.47 -15.31
N HIS A 87 -4.30 4.83 -14.25
CA HIS A 87 -4.03 3.93 -13.13
C HIS A 87 -5.04 4.23 -12.02
N ILE A 88 -5.75 3.21 -11.55
CA ILE A 88 -6.75 3.31 -10.47
C ILE A 88 -6.19 2.53 -9.28
N TRP A 89 -5.84 3.25 -8.21
CA TRP A 89 -5.26 2.68 -7.00
C TRP A 89 -6.35 2.58 -5.95
N HIS A 90 -6.80 1.36 -5.68
CA HIS A 90 -7.75 1.02 -4.62
C HIS A 90 -6.99 0.81 -3.33
N ILE A 91 -7.34 1.55 -2.28
CA ILE A 91 -6.62 1.56 -1.01
C ILE A 91 -7.46 0.85 0.04
N PHE A 92 -6.89 -0.16 0.66
CA PHE A 92 -7.53 -0.94 1.72
C PHE A 92 -6.76 -0.79 3.03
N ALA A 93 -7.48 -0.53 4.12
CA ALA A 93 -6.94 -0.61 5.47
C ALA A 93 -7.09 -2.03 6.03
N LEU A 94 -6.07 -2.49 6.74
CA LEU A 94 -6.05 -3.75 7.47
C LEU A 94 -5.49 -3.47 8.87
N GLU A 95 -6.38 -3.39 9.85
CA GLU A 95 -6.00 -3.15 11.24
C GLU A 95 -5.60 -4.45 11.92
N VAL A 96 -4.39 -4.49 12.47
CA VAL A 96 -3.86 -5.64 13.16
C VAL A 96 -3.69 -5.35 14.65
N ASN A 97 -4.29 -6.20 15.48
CA ASN A 97 -4.19 -6.12 16.94
C ASN A 97 -3.17 -7.12 17.51
N ASN A 98 -2.73 -8.08 16.70
CA ASN A 98 -1.73 -9.07 17.12
C ASN A 98 -0.32 -8.50 16.93
N PRO A 99 0.64 -8.85 17.82
CA PRO A 99 2.00 -8.35 17.72
C PRO A 99 2.70 -8.91 16.48
N LEU A 100 2.82 -8.09 15.44
CA LEU A 100 3.79 -8.29 14.37
C LEU A 100 5.17 -7.75 14.81
N PRO A 101 6.28 -8.33 14.33
CA PRO A 101 7.61 -7.79 14.61
C PRO A 101 7.72 -6.32 14.27
N ASN A 102 8.52 -5.57 15.04
CA ASN A 102 8.81 -4.16 14.75
C ASN A 102 9.61 -3.98 13.46
N HIS A 103 10.32 -5.01 13.06
CA HIS A 103 11.16 -5.01 11.86
C HIS A 103 11.37 -6.45 11.38
N TRP A 104 11.33 -6.66 10.07
CA TRP A 104 11.71 -7.94 9.46
C TRP A 104 12.17 -7.76 8.02
N HIS A 105 12.75 -8.82 7.46
CA HIS A 105 13.06 -8.90 6.04
C HIS A 105 12.19 -9.98 5.39
N HIS A 106 11.78 -9.75 4.15
CA HIS A 106 11.10 -10.75 3.34
C HIS A 106 11.65 -10.75 1.92
N ARG A 107 11.80 -11.93 1.33
CA ARG A 107 12.14 -12.05 -0.09
C ARG A 107 10.84 -11.90 -0.87
N ALA A 108 10.74 -10.87 -1.70
CA ALA A 108 9.53 -10.63 -2.47
C ALA A 108 9.26 -11.80 -3.43
N GLU A 109 7.99 -12.17 -3.52
CA GLU A 109 7.46 -13.19 -4.43
C GLU A 109 6.48 -12.55 -5.42
N GLY A 110 5.92 -13.33 -6.37
CA GLY A 110 4.85 -12.86 -7.25
C GLY A 110 5.26 -12.08 -8.51
N SER A 111 6.50 -11.60 -8.61
CA SER A 111 6.97 -10.84 -9.78
C SER A 111 8.39 -11.22 -10.22
N PRO A 112 8.61 -11.61 -11.49
CA PRO A 112 9.97 -11.83 -12.02
C PRO A 112 10.87 -10.59 -11.95
N ALA A 113 10.29 -9.39 -11.89
CA ALA A 113 11.04 -8.15 -11.74
C ALA A 113 11.56 -7.92 -10.31
N GLU A 114 10.99 -8.64 -9.34
CA GLU A 114 11.34 -8.55 -7.92
C GLU A 114 11.99 -9.85 -7.41
N ASP A 115 12.24 -10.83 -8.30
CA ASP A 115 12.86 -12.09 -7.92
C ASP A 115 14.25 -11.87 -7.31
N GLY A 116 14.44 -12.45 -6.13
CA GLY A 116 15.66 -12.35 -5.33
C GLY A 116 15.80 -11.02 -4.59
N LEU A 117 14.88 -10.08 -4.73
CA LEU A 117 14.90 -8.85 -3.93
C LEU A 117 14.43 -9.13 -2.50
N ILE A 118 15.16 -8.55 -1.55
CA ILE A 118 14.80 -8.59 -0.13
C ILE A 118 14.30 -7.21 0.26
N PHE A 119 13.10 -7.15 0.81
CA PHE A 119 12.48 -5.94 1.33
C PHE A 119 12.64 -5.88 2.84
N GLU A 120 12.98 -4.69 3.33
CA GLU A 120 13.09 -4.38 4.76
C GLU A 120 11.78 -3.75 5.23
N PHE A 121 11.03 -4.42 6.10
CA PHE A 121 9.74 -3.96 6.63
C PHE A 121 9.90 -3.30 7.99
N PHE A 122 9.24 -2.17 8.17
CA PHE A 122 9.30 -1.38 9.41
C PHE A 122 8.04 -0.53 9.58
N TRP A 123 7.77 -0.16 10.83
CA TRP A 123 6.63 0.68 11.18
C TRP A 123 7.03 2.15 11.25
N ARG A 124 6.10 3.03 10.86
CA ARG A 124 6.24 4.47 11.04
C ARG A 124 4.96 5.07 11.62
N PRO A 125 5.05 6.06 12.52
CA PRO A 125 3.88 6.80 12.98
C PRO A 125 3.07 7.33 11.79
N LEU A 126 1.76 7.11 11.81
CA LEU A 126 0.82 7.63 10.83
C LEU A 126 0.58 9.12 11.08
N GLY A 127 1.61 9.92 10.82
CA GLY A 127 1.62 11.35 11.08
C GLY A 127 1.48 12.22 9.82
N PRO A 128 1.29 13.54 9.98
CA PRO A 128 1.06 14.49 8.89
C PRO A 128 2.19 14.58 7.87
N ARG A 129 3.40 14.12 8.22
CA ARG A 129 4.59 14.17 7.35
C ARG A 129 4.96 12.84 6.70
N LEU A 130 4.28 11.73 7.03
CA LEU A 130 4.66 10.40 6.54
C LEU A 130 4.70 10.30 5.01
N HIS A 131 3.80 11.03 4.32
CA HIS A 131 3.77 11.09 2.86
C HIS A 131 5.05 11.65 2.21
N LYS A 132 5.92 12.31 2.97
CA LYS A 132 7.22 12.83 2.50
C LYS A 132 8.36 11.81 2.67
N GLU A 133 8.14 10.76 3.45
CA GLU A 133 9.14 9.73 3.77
C GLU A 133 9.08 8.54 2.79
N VAL A 134 7.95 8.39 2.10
CA VAL A 134 7.74 7.38 1.05
C VAL A 134 8.20 7.87 -0.31
N GLN A 135 8.45 6.95 -1.23
CA GLN A 135 8.66 7.25 -2.64
C GLN A 135 7.45 8.06 -3.16
N SER A 136 7.71 9.10 -3.96
CA SER A 136 6.73 10.15 -4.29
C SER A 136 5.44 9.67 -4.97
N LEU A 137 5.47 8.51 -5.65
CA LEU A 137 4.29 7.84 -6.23
C LEU A 137 3.30 7.40 -5.14
N PHE A 138 3.77 7.10 -3.94
CA PHE A 138 2.97 6.61 -2.82
C PHE A 138 2.41 7.73 -1.94
N ALA A 139 2.94 8.95 -2.05
CA ALA A 139 2.49 10.08 -1.23
C ALA A 139 0.96 10.32 -1.28
N PRO A 140 0.27 10.21 -2.44
CA PRO A 140 -1.18 10.35 -2.49
C PRO A 140 -1.94 9.25 -1.73
N SER A 141 -1.44 8.02 -1.75
CA SER A 141 -2.04 6.90 -0.99
C SER A 141 -1.86 7.11 0.52
N VAL A 142 -0.66 7.49 0.96
CA VAL A 142 -0.40 7.81 2.38
C VAL A 142 -1.29 8.96 2.87
N LYS A 143 -1.48 10.02 2.06
CA LYS A 143 -2.40 11.12 2.42
C LYS A 143 -3.85 10.66 2.58
N LYS A 144 -4.31 9.71 1.75
CA LYS A 144 -5.66 9.15 1.86
C LYS A 144 -5.82 8.28 3.11
N ILE A 145 -4.83 7.46 3.43
CA ILE A 145 -4.79 6.65 4.67
C ILE A 145 -4.86 7.58 5.88
N LEU A 146 -3.98 8.58 5.94
CA LEU A 146 -3.96 9.57 7.02
C LEU A 146 -5.31 10.31 7.14
N TYR A 147 -5.89 10.75 6.03
CA TYR A 147 -7.17 11.45 6.04
C TYR A 147 -8.29 10.58 6.60
N HIS A 148 -8.37 9.30 6.20
CA HIS A 148 -9.36 8.36 6.70
C HIS A 148 -9.31 8.23 8.24
N TYR A 149 -8.13 7.94 8.79
CA TYR A 149 -7.97 7.78 10.24
C TYR A 149 -8.17 9.08 11.05
N HIS A 150 -7.87 10.24 10.48
CA HIS A 150 -8.24 11.52 11.12
C HIS A 150 -9.76 11.75 11.13
N GLN A 151 -10.50 11.35 10.09
CA GLN A 151 -11.96 11.48 10.10
C GLN A 151 -12.59 10.55 11.14
N GLU A 152 -12.10 9.32 11.25
CA GLU A 152 -12.60 8.37 12.25
C GLU A 152 -12.36 8.87 13.68
N ALA A 153 -11.16 9.38 13.98
CA ALA A 153 -10.86 9.97 15.28
C ALA A 153 -11.77 11.17 15.62
N ASN A 154 -12.13 11.98 14.63
CA ASN A 154 -13.06 13.11 14.83
C ASN A 154 -14.52 12.67 15.02
N LEU A 155 -14.92 11.54 14.42
CA LEU A 155 -16.26 10.97 14.56
C LEU A 155 -16.43 10.20 15.88
N ALA A 156 -15.34 9.62 16.39
CA ALA A 156 -15.29 8.91 17.66
C ALA A 156 -15.11 9.84 18.87
N GLY A 157 -15.64 11.07 18.80
CA GLY A 157 -15.53 12.09 19.86
C GLY A 157 -15.93 11.59 21.26
N PRO A 158 -15.52 12.31 22.33
CA PRO A 158 -15.58 11.85 23.72
C PRO A 158 -16.97 11.44 24.21
#